data_AF-A0A0L0F4X2-F1
#
_entry.id   AF-A0A0L0F4X2-F1
#
_cell.length_a   1.000
_cell.length_b   1.000
_cell.length_c   1.000
_cell.angle_alpha   90.00
_cell.angle_beta   90.00
_cell.angle_gamma   90.00
#
_symmetry.space_group_name_H-M   'P 1'
#
loop_
_entity.id
_entity.type
_entity.pdbx_description
1 polymer ?
#
loop_
_entity_poly.entity_id
_entity_poly.type
_entity_poly.pdbx_seq_one_letter_code
_entity_poly.pdbx_strand_id
1 'polypeptide(L)' 'MAGVSAELMAQLESMGFPATRCKKALHATGNTNADAATQWLFDHIDDPDIDLEEDGENRMDR' A
#
# COMPACT_ATOMS: atom_id res chain seq x y z
N MET A 1 9.98 -15.28 3.96
CA MET A 1 9.11 -14.12 3.73
C MET A 1 9.21 -13.23 4.96
N ALA A 2 10.02 -12.17 4.93
CA ALA A 2 9.91 -11.15 5.97
C ALA A 2 8.54 -10.50 5.77
N GLY A 3 7.58 -10.86 6.62
CA GLY A 3 6.22 -10.32 6.56
C GLY A 3 6.24 -8.82 6.84
N VAL A 4 5.30 -8.10 6.26
CA VAL A 4 5.12 -6.66 6.51
C VAL A 4 4.97 -6.42 8.03
N SER A 5 5.65 -5.42 8.56
CA SER A 5 5.57 -5.04 9.97
C SER A 5 4.16 -4.61 10.30
N ALA A 6 3.50 -5.39 11.16
CA ALA A 6 2.13 -5.13 11.58
C ALA A 6 1.97 -3.75 12.23
N GLU A 7 2.99 -3.26 12.95
CA GLU A 7 2.96 -1.95 13.57
C GLU A 7 3.00 -0.80 12.55
N LEU A 8 3.83 -0.92 11.51
CA LEU A 8 3.88 0.08 10.43
C LEU A 8 2.59 0.03 9.59
N MET A 9 2.08 -1.18 9.34
CA MET A 9 0.84 -1.38 8.62
C MET A 9 -0.34 -0.76 9.37
N ALA A 10 -0.45 -1.00 10.69
CA ALA A 10 -1.49 -0.41 11.53
C ALA A 10 -1.40 1.13 11.59
N GLN A 11 -0.19 1.71 11.56
CA GLN A 11 -0.03 3.17 11.49
C GLN A 11 -0.60 3.73 10.19
N LEU A 12 -0.25 3.14 9.04
CA LEU A 12 -0.74 3.59 7.74
C LEU A 12 -2.24 3.36 7.58
N GLU A 13 -2.76 2.23 8.05
CA GLU A 13 -4.20 1.96 8.11
C GLU A 13 -4.93 2.95 9.01
N SER A 14 -4.33 3.32 10.15
CA SER A 14 -4.88 4.33 11.06
C SER A 14 -4.87 5.74 10.45
N MET A 15 -4.02 6.01 9.45
CA MET A 15 -4.07 7.25 8.66
C MET A 15 -5.23 7.24 7.64
N GLY A 16 -5.88 6.08 7.42
CA GLY A 16 -6.95 5.89 6.44
C GLY A 16 -6.48 5.30 5.11
N PHE A 17 -5.22 4.87 5.00
CA PHE A 17 -4.75 4.21 3.79
C PHE A 17 -5.20 2.74 3.76
N PRO A 18 -5.65 2.23 2.60
CA PRO A 18 -6.04 0.84 2.46
C PRO A 18 -4.83 -0.10 2.61
N ALA A 19 -5.05 -1.26 3.24
CA ALA A 19 -4.02 -2.27 3.52
C ALA A 19 -3.18 -2.65 2.28
N THR A 20 -3.80 -2.67 1.10
CA THR A 20 -3.16 -2.98 -0.19
C THR A 20 -2.07 -1.99 -0.53
N ARG A 21 -2.37 -0.68 -0.43
CA ARG A 21 -1.39 0.40 -0.61
C ARG A 21 -0.32 0.36 0.47
N CYS A 22 -0.71 0.17 1.74
CA CYS A 22 0.22 0.08 2.87
C CYS A 22 1.26 -1.04 2.68
N LYS A 23 0.81 -2.22 2.23
CA LYS A 23 1.69 -3.34 1.92
C LYS A 23 2.63 -3.02 0.76
N LYS A 24 2.13 -2.46 -0.36
CA LYS A 24 2.99 -2.05 -1.50
C LYS A 24 4.10 -1.10 -1.03
N ALA A 25 3.73 -0.06 -0.29
CA ALA A 25 4.68 0.93 0.22
C ALA A 25 5.71 0.35 1.19
N LEU A 26 5.26 -0.49 2.12
CA LEU A 26 6.13 -1.15 3.08
C LEU A 26 7.04 -2.19 2.43
N HIS A 27 6.62 -2.79 1.31
CA HIS A 27 7.50 -3.65 0.51
C HIS A 27 8.51 -2.83 -0.30
N ALA A 28 8.07 -1.74 -0.94
CA ALA A 28 8.94 -0.88 -1.75
C ALA A 28 10.03 -0.20 -0.93
N THR A 29 9.71 0.18 0.31
CA THR A 29 10.66 0.84 1.23
C THR A 29 11.48 -0.13 2.07
N GLY A 30 11.22 -1.45 1.95
CA GLY A 30 11.96 -2.46 2.71
C GLY A 30 11.54 -2.57 4.18
N ASN A 31 10.35 -2.08 4.53
CA ASN A 31 9.74 -2.22 5.87
C ASN A 31 10.54 -1.56 7.00
N THR A 32 11.33 -0.54 6.67
CA THR A 32 12.25 0.09 7.62
C THR A 32 11.58 1.08 8.55
N ASN A 33 10.56 1.81 8.06
CA ASN A 33 9.95 2.94 8.74
C ASN A 33 8.62 3.34 8.11
N ALA A 34 7.70 3.84 8.95
CA ALA A 34 6.38 4.31 8.51
C ALA A 34 6.52 5.57 7.64
N ASP A 35 7.38 6.52 8.02
CA ASP A 35 7.57 7.76 7.26
C ASP A 35 8.03 7.52 5.83
N ALA A 36 8.95 6.57 5.58
CA ALA A 36 9.36 6.27 4.21
C ALA A 36 8.22 5.62 3.42
N ALA A 37 7.48 4.70 4.04
CA ALA A 37 6.32 4.08 3.40
C ALA A 37 5.25 5.13 3.07
N THR A 38 4.99 6.06 3.98
CA THR A 38 4.12 7.21 3.78
C THR A 38 4.61 8.11 2.64
N GLN A 39 5.91 8.41 2.58
CA GLN A 39 6.49 9.18 1.48
C GLN A 39 6.29 8.47 0.14
N TRP A 40 6.56 7.16 0.09
CA TRP A 40 6.33 6.35 -1.10
C TRP A 40 4.85 6.35 -1.50
N LEU A 41 3.93 6.24 -0.52
CA LEU A 41 2.49 6.37 -0.76
C LEU A 41 2.15 7.72 -1.36
N PHE A 42 2.67 8.82 -0.83
CA PHE A 42 2.42 10.17 -1.36
C PHE A 42 2.96 10.34 -2.78
N ASP A 43 4.16 9.84 -3.06
CA ASP A 43 4.76 9.92 -4.39
C ASP A 43 3.95 9.10 -5.43
N HIS A 44 3.18 8.10 -4.98
CA HIS A 44 2.37 7.23 -5.83
C HIS A 44 0.86 7.40 -5.59
N ILE A 45 0.43 8.39 -4.80
CA ILE A 45 -0.98 8.49 -4.34
C ILE A 45 -1.93 8.82 -5.49
N ASP A 46 -1.41 9.54 -6.48
CA ASP A 46 -2.07 9.93 -7.72
C ASP A 46 -1.94 8.86 -8.82
N ASP A 47 -1.18 7.78 -8.58
CA ASP A 47 -1.04 6.69 -9.54
C ASP A 47 -2.24 5.74 -9.39
N PRO A 48 -3.13 5.63 -10.39
CA PRO A 48 -4.25 4.70 -10.35
C PRO A 48 -3.79 3.23 -10.22
N ASP A 49 -2.55 2.89 -10.59
CA ASP A 49 -1.99 1.55 -10.42
C ASP A 49 -1.73 1.16 -8.96
N ILE A 50 -1.56 2.15 -8.08
CA ILE A 50 -1.41 1.90 -6.64
C ILE A 50 -2.70 1.30 -6.04
N ASP A 51 -3.85 1.66 -6.62
CA ASP A 51 -5.19 1.20 -6.27
C ASP A 51 -5.64 -0.04 -7.01
N LEU A 52 -4.98 -0.34 -8.13
CA LEU A 52 -5.15 -1.60 -8.82
C LEU A 52 -4.54 -2.70 -7.93
N GLU A 53 -5.38 -3.17 -7.02
CA GLU A 53 -5.36 -4.56 -6.59
C GLU A 53 -5.56 -5.37 -7.89
N GLU A 54 -4.65 -6.27 -8.22
CA GLU A 54 -4.70 -7.09 -9.46
C GLU A 54 -5.95 -8.01 -9.56
N ASP A 55 -6.99 -7.73 -8.80
CA ASP A 55 -8.33 -8.34 -8.84
C ASP A 55 -9.33 -7.48 -9.64
N GLY A 56 -8.89 -6.36 -10.23
CA GLY A 56 -9.75 -5.39 -10.94
C GLY A 56 -10.17 -5.74 -12.36
N GLU A 57 -9.68 -6.83 -12.95
CA GLU A 57 -10.12 -7.32 -14.27
C GLU A 57 -11.12 -8.48 -14.13
N ASN A 58 -12.28 -8.29 -13.48
CA ASN A 58 -13.40 -9.23 -13.63
C ASN A 58 -14.82 -8.65 -13.39
N ARG A 59 -15.10 -7.45 -13.89
CA ARG A 59 -16.49 -7.07 -14.20
C ARG A 59 -16.62 -6.18 -15.43
N MET A 60 -15.92 -6.55 -16.49
CA MET A 60 -16.43 -6.33 -17.84
C MET A 60 -17.39 -7.50 -18.17
N ASP A 61 -18.50 -7.21 -18.84
CA ASP A 61 -19.57 -8.11 -19.32
C ASP A 61 -20.72 -8.53 -18.36
N ARG A 62 -21.67 -7.60 -18.04
CA ARG A 62 -23.09 -7.69 -18.44
C ARG A 62 -23.91 -6.43 -18.10
#